data_AF-A0A0B7BMP6-F1
#
_entry.id   AF-A0A0B7BMP6-F1
#
_cell.length_a   1.000
_cell.length_b   1.000
_cell.length_c   1.000
_cell.angle_alpha   90.00
_cell.angle_beta   90.00
_cell.angle_gamma   90.00
#
_symmetry.space_group_name_H-M   'P 1'
#
loop_
_entity.id
_entity.type
_entity.pdbx_description
1 polymer ?
#
loop_
_entity_poly.entity_id
_entity_poly.type
_entity_poly.pdbx_seq_one_letter_code
_entity_poly.pdbx_strand_id
1 'polypeptide(L)'
;STMITYIVSILVLFFCLVSANETSGKDKIVVPENTIQKLFDKVLEDQSRQEYTPASGPIKMRSKGSYKNVIKVNRVGDSFQTALRWAINIDDINTFVPMLVSIVLLEAYEYGGAPKPSDEQLISSLELCDTGNDKSTSYNNSLIGYWPYVYNKEHEHYFAVILGYIKSLNLASLLANNNLDEKSNLNVAMEIFFQVSNILTETGNLKGLFLNVLKQFDELNMSLDADDTFVWLGLGSMLNMLGVEFPNVKDTWNLLNSNISSAFDALKKYKYRPFSTNPLENTIDTAGYFVLRDFLNDAN
;
A
#
# COMPACT_ATOMS: atom_id res chain seq x y z
N SER A 1 -1.55 -11.00 -11.95
CA SER A 1 -1.45 -11.46 -10.55
C SER A 1 -0.06 -12.03 -10.28
N THR A 2 1.00 -11.28 -10.59
CA THR A 2 2.36 -11.87 -10.68
C THR A 2 3.44 -11.03 -9.98
N MET A 3 3.17 -9.77 -9.60
CA MET A 3 4.18 -8.88 -8.98
C MET A 3 3.96 -8.62 -7.48
N ILE A 4 2.73 -8.39 -7.02
CA ILE A 4 2.40 -8.47 -5.57
C ILE A 4 2.76 -9.86 -5.05
N THR A 5 2.45 -10.88 -5.86
CA THR A 5 2.88 -12.26 -5.63
C THR A 5 4.39 -12.39 -5.54
N TYR A 6 5.20 -11.57 -6.21
CA TYR A 6 6.65 -11.77 -6.22
C TYR A 6 7.32 -11.32 -4.93
N ILE A 7 7.05 -10.09 -4.44
CA ILE A 7 7.63 -9.61 -3.17
C ILE A 7 7.00 -10.34 -1.99
N VAL A 8 5.67 -10.51 -1.95
CA VAL A 8 5.02 -11.28 -0.90
C VAL A 8 5.48 -12.74 -0.92
N SER A 9 5.64 -13.38 -2.09
CA SER A 9 6.19 -14.74 -2.13
C SER A 9 7.66 -14.78 -1.76
N ILE A 10 8.46 -13.75 -2.07
CA ILE A 10 9.85 -13.65 -1.61
C ILE A 10 9.90 -13.54 -0.08
N LEU A 11 9.09 -12.66 0.51
CA LEU A 11 9.00 -12.47 1.96
C LEU A 11 8.50 -13.73 2.65
N VAL A 12 7.49 -14.40 2.09
CA VAL A 12 6.99 -15.68 2.59
C VAL A 12 8.04 -16.77 2.44
N LEU A 13 8.73 -16.88 1.30
CA LEU A 13 9.83 -17.84 1.14
C LEU A 13 10.93 -17.57 2.15
N PHE A 14 11.32 -16.31 2.30
CA PHE A 14 12.37 -15.86 3.19
C PHE A 14 12.02 -16.20 4.65
N PHE A 15 10.81 -15.85 5.10
CA PHE A 15 10.31 -16.22 6.42
C PHE A 15 10.25 -17.73 6.62
N CYS A 16 9.70 -18.49 5.67
CA CYS A 16 9.64 -19.96 5.75
C CYS A 16 11.03 -20.60 5.82
N LEU A 17 12.00 -20.10 5.06
CA LEU A 17 13.38 -20.61 5.04
C LEU A 17 14.11 -20.30 6.35
N VAL A 18 13.90 -19.11 6.89
CA VAL A 18 14.40 -18.67 8.19
C VAL A 18 13.83 -19.53 9.32
N SER A 19 12.50 -19.66 9.40
CA SER A 19 11.84 -20.46 10.44
C SER A 19 12.18 -21.96 10.36
N ALA A 20 12.42 -22.49 9.16
CA ALA A 20 12.84 -23.88 8.98
C ALA A 20 14.27 -24.17 9.49
N ASN A 21 15.11 -23.14 9.60
CA ASN A 21 16.48 -23.27 10.08
C ASN A 21 16.55 -23.30 11.63
N GLU A 22 15.54 -22.74 12.30
CA GLU A 22 15.44 -22.70 13.77
C GLU A 22 14.72 -23.90 14.40
N THR A 23 13.91 -24.67 13.67
CA THR A 23 13.19 -25.80 14.27
C THR A 23 14.14 -26.89 14.75
N SER A 24 14.38 -26.92 16.06
CA SER A 24 15.14 -27.96 16.76
C SER A 24 14.32 -29.25 16.78
N GLY A 25 14.58 -30.19 15.86
CA GLY A 25 14.18 -31.59 16.05
C GLY A 25 13.78 -32.39 14.82
N LYS A 26 13.65 -31.82 13.64
CA LYS A 26 13.45 -32.57 12.39
C LYS A 26 14.34 -31.99 11.32
N ASP A 27 15.13 -32.86 10.67
CA ASP A 27 16.07 -32.61 9.57
C ASP A 27 16.26 -31.12 9.26
N LYS A 28 17.27 -30.48 9.88
CA LYS A 28 17.62 -29.08 9.61
C LYS A 28 17.70 -28.91 8.11
N ILE A 29 16.73 -28.19 7.53
CA ILE A 29 16.82 -27.76 6.15
C ILE A 29 17.99 -26.78 6.12
N VAL A 30 19.14 -27.25 5.64
CA VAL A 30 20.33 -26.40 5.49
C VAL A 30 20.05 -25.45 4.33
N VAL A 31 19.48 -24.29 4.64
CA VAL A 31 19.36 -23.19 3.68
C VAL A 31 20.76 -22.63 3.49
N PRO A 32 21.32 -22.64 2.26
CA PRO A 32 22.62 -22.05 2.03
C PRO A 32 22.62 -20.58 2.47
N GLU A 33 23.59 -20.17 3.27
CA GLU A 33 23.72 -18.79 3.79
C GLU A 33 23.69 -17.74 2.65
N ASN A 34 24.26 -18.09 1.50
CA ASN A 34 24.22 -17.31 0.27
C ASN A 34 22.78 -17.03 -0.24
N THR A 35 21.83 -17.93 0.02
CA THR A 35 20.43 -17.74 -0.36
C THR A 35 19.75 -16.66 0.48
N ILE A 36 19.97 -16.66 1.81
CA ILE A 36 19.41 -15.66 2.72
C ILE A 36 19.98 -14.28 2.37
N GLN A 37 21.30 -14.18 2.18
CA GLN A 37 21.95 -12.93 1.77
C GLN A 37 21.40 -12.41 0.44
N LYS A 38 21.29 -13.28 -0.59
CA LYS A 38 20.74 -12.88 -1.90
C LYS A 38 19.29 -12.40 -1.83
N LEU A 39 18.47 -13.02 -0.98
CA LEU A 39 17.08 -12.58 -0.80
C LEU A 39 17.03 -11.23 -0.10
N PHE A 40 17.84 -11.05 0.95
CA PHE A 40 17.99 -9.77 1.64
C PHE A 40 18.44 -8.67 0.67
N ASP A 41 19.49 -8.91 -0.12
CA ASP A 41 20.00 -7.96 -1.11
C ASP A 41 18.94 -7.60 -2.15
N LYS A 42 18.15 -8.57 -2.62
CA LYS A 42 17.03 -8.32 -3.55
C LYS A 42 15.95 -7.42 -2.94
N VAL A 43 15.64 -7.59 -1.66
CA VAL A 43 14.69 -6.72 -0.96
C VAL A 43 15.26 -5.30 -0.86
N LEU A 44 16.55 -5.17 -0.53
CA LEU A 44 17.25 -3.87 -0.48
C LEU A 44 17.27 -3.16 -1.84
N GLU A 45 17.51 -3.90 -2.92
CA GLU A 45 17.57 -3.39 -4.28
C GLU A 45 16.21 -2.90 -4.79
N ASP A 46 15.11 -3.50 -4.33
CA ASP A 46 13.77 -3.09 -4.76
C ASP A 46 13.27 -1.82 -4.06
N GLN A 47 13.79 -1.49 -2.88
CA GLN A 47 13.42 -0.25 -2.20
C GLN A 47 13.88 0.97 -3.00
N SER A 48 12.95 1.88 -3.21
CA SER A 48 13.20 3.13 -3.92
C SER A 48 13.98 4.10 -3.04
N ARG A 49 15.17 4.49 -3.48
CA ARG A 49 16.08 5.38 -2.72
C ARG A 49 15.81 6.87 -2.90
N GLN A 50 14.98 7.22 -3.87
CA GLN A 50 14.67 8.60 -4.21
C GLN A 50 13.27 8.71 -4.78
N GLU A 51 12.70 9.91 -4.69
CA GLU A 51 11.52 10.26 -5.47
C GLU A 51 11.85 10.13 -6.95
N TYR A 52 11.05 9.33 -7.65
CA TYR A 52 11.18 9.16 -9.09
C TYR A 52 9.83 9.47 -9.75
N THR A 53 9.84 10.56 -10.51
CA THR A 53 8.83 10.84 -11.52
C THR A 53 9.54 10.83 -12.88
N PRO A 54 9.29 9.84 -13.76
CA PRO A 54 9.89 9.83 -15.09
C PRO A 54 9.50 11.08 -15.88
N ALA A 55 10.42 11.55 -16.73
CA ALA A 55 10.16 12.63 -17.67
C ALA A 55 9.15 12.23 -18.78
N SER A 56 8.89 10.94 -18.93
CA SER A 56 7.89 10.36 -19.84
C SER A 56 6.94 9.45 -19.04
N GLY A 57 5.70 9.91 -18.84
CA GLY A 57 4.59 9.09 -18.36
C GLY A 57 4.14 9.35 -16.91
N PRO A 58 2.83 9.47 -16.63
CA PRO A 58 2.29 9.75 -15.29
C PRO A 58 2.11 8.50 -14.40
N ILE A 59 2.34 7.28 -14.93
CA ILE A 59 1.89 6.02 -14.31
C ILE A 59 2.99 5.33 -13.50
N LYS A 60 4.26 5.53 -13.89
CA LYS A 60 5.40 4.99 -13.15
C LYS A 60 5.83 6.01 -12.10
N MET A 61 5.55 5.76 -10.85
CA MET A 61 5.95 6.62 -9.73
C MET A 61 6.57 5.78 -8.64
N ARG A 62 7.67 6.27 -8.10
CA ARG A 62 8.26 5.71 -6.89
C ARG A 62 8.53 6.83 -5.92
N SER A 63 8.21 6.58 -4.66
CA SER A 63 8.59 7.47 -3.57
C SER A 63 9.71 6.86 -2.76
N LYS A 64 10.54 7.70 -2.14
CA LYS A 64 11.60 7.23 -1.25
C LYS A 64 10.98 6.33 -0.17
N GLY A 65 11.61 5.19 0.10
CA GLY A 65 11.10 4.21 1.06
C GLY A 65 10.04 3.25 0.53
N SER A 66 9.49 3.50 -0.68
CA SER A 66 8.51 2.61 -1.30
C SER A 66 9.17 1.39 -1.96
N TYR A 67 8.46 0.27 -1.95
CA TYR A 67 8.81 -0.93 -2.71
C TYR A 67 7.94 -1.00 -3.96
N LYS A 68 8.38 -1.77 -4.95
CA LYS A 68 7.65 -1.89 -6.21
C LYS A 68 6.31 -2.60 -5.98
N ASN A 69 5.22 -1.85 -6.07
CA ASN A 69 3.87 -2.36 -5.97
C ASN A 69 2.99 -1.79 -7.07
N VAL A 70 2.08 -2.62 -7.59
CA VAL A 70 1.16 -2.24 -8.68
C VAL A 70 -0.25 -2.73 -8.41
N ILE A 71 -1.21 -1.82 -8.50
CA ILE A 71 -2.63 -2.17 -8.56
C ILE A 71 -2.96 -2.63 -9.97
N LYS A 72 -3.69 -3.76 -10.05
CA LYS A 72 -4.39 -4.21 -11.25
C LYS A 72 -5.89 -4.08 -11.02
N VAL A 73 -6.57 -3.42 -11.93
CA VAL A 73 -8.03 -3.29 -11.89
C VAL A 73 -8.65 -4.63 -12.34
N ASN A 74 -9.03 -5.46 -11.37
CA ASN A 74 -9.60 -6.78 -11.65
C ASN A 74 -11.11 -6.67 -11.88
N ARG A 75 -11.51 -6.30 -13.11
CA ARG A 75 -12.92 -6.27 -13.53
C ARG A 75 -13.28 -7.53 -14.32
N VAL A 76 -14.55 -7.92 -14.20
CA VAL A 76 -15.19 -8.98 -15.00
C VAL A 76 -16.14 -8.28 -15.98
N GLY A 77 -16.01 -8.56 -17.27
CA GLY A 77 -16.83 -7.91 -18.28
C GLY A 77 -16.50 -8.36 -19.70
N ASP A 78 -16.87 -7.53 -20.69
CA ASP A 78 -16.63 -7.78 -22.10
C ASP A 78 -15.12 -7.91 -22.45
N SER A 79 -14.83 -8.25 -23.71
CA SER A 79 -13.45 -8.42 -24.21
C SER A 79 -12.58 -7.20 -23.94
N PHE A 80 -13.18 -6.02 -24.01
CA PHE A 80 -12.51 -4.74 -23.79
C PHE A 80 -12.16 -4.49 -22.32
N GLN A 81 -13.09 -4.71 -21.39
CA GLN A 81 -12.81 -4.66 -19.95
C GLN A 81 -11.78 -5.71 -19.53
N THR A 82 -11.85 -6.90 -20.13
CA THR A 82 -10.86 -7.96 -19.94
C THR A 82 -9.49 -7.53 -20.42
N ALA A 83 -9.39 -6.83 -21.55
CA ALA A 83 -8.13 -6.33 -22.07
C ALA A 83 -7.55 -5.19 -21.22
N LEU A 84 -8.39 -4.25 -20.75
CA LEU A 84 -8.00 -3.19 -19.80
C LEU A 84 -7.38 -3.75 -18.52
N ARG A 85 -7.95 -4.83 -17.96
CA ARG A 85 -7.40 -5.55 -16.79
C ARG A 85 -5.94 -5.99 -16.99
N TRP A 86 -5.56 -6.34 -18.22
CA TRP A 86 -4.21 -6.81 -18.54
C TRP A 86 -3.26 -5.67 -18.89
N ALA A 87 -3.77 -4.65 -19.58
CA ALA A 87 -2.98 -3.55 -20.09
C ALA A 87 -2.58 -2.53 -19.02
N ILE A 88 -3.47 -2.22 -18.07
CA ILE A 88 -3.25 -1.15 -17.11
C ILE A 88 -2.62 -1.71 -15.82
N ASN A 89 -1.42 -1.23 -15.49
CA ASN A 89 -0.82 -1.36 -14.17
C ASN A 89 -0.59 0.04 -13.62
N ILE A 90 -1.02 0.29 -12.39
CA ILE A 90 -0.84 1.58 -11.72
C ILE A 90 0.09 1.35 -10.54
N ASP A 91 1.15 2.14 -10.45
CA ASP A 91 2.04 2.07 -9.29
C ASP A 91 1.25 2.47 -8.02
N ASP A 92 1.29 1.57 -7.04
CA ASP A 92 0.54 1.68 -5.80
C ASP A 92 1.49 2.03 -4.66
N ILE A 93 1.70 3.33 -4.50
CA ILE A 93 2.44 3.89 -3.38
C ILE A 93 1.49 3.90 -2.18
N ASN A 94 1.66 2.93 -1.30
CA ASN A 94 0.89 2.76 -0.07
C ASN A 94 1.80 2.62 1.14
N THR A 95 1.21 2.69 2.32
CA THR A 95 1.89 2.55 3.62
C THR A 95 2.06 1.08 4.01
N PHE A 96 1.12 0.20 3.63
CA PHE A 96 1.12 -1.22 4.00
C PHE A 96 2.41 -1.97 3.63
N VAL A 97 2.83 -1.87 2.36
CA VAL A 97 3.96 -2.66 1.85
C VAL A 97 5.27 -2.30 2.55
N PRO A 98 5.66 -1.02 2.68
CA PRO A 98 6.83 -0.64 3.48
C PRO A 98 6.76 -1.14 4.93
N MET A 99 5.60 -1.02 5.61
CA MET A 99 5.45 -1.52 6.97
C MET A 99 5.68 -3.03 7.05
N LEU A 100 5.02 -3.80 6.18
CA LEU A 100 5.13 -5.26 6.15
C LEU A 100 6.57 -5.70 5.86
N VAL A 101 7.24 -5.09 4.88
CA VAL A 101 8.63 -5.41 4.56
C VAL A 101 9.54 -5.11 5.76
N SER A 102 9.36 -3.97 6.42
CA SER A 102 10.13 -3.61 7.62
C SER A 102 9.93 -4.62 8.76
N ILE A 103 8.69 -5.04 9.03
CA ILE A 103 8.41 -6.07 10.04
C ILE A 103 9.14 -7.37 9.69
N VAL A 104 9.01 -7.86 8.46
CA VAL A 104 9.64 -9.13 8.05
C VAL A 104 11.16 -9.06 8.13
N LEU A 105 11.78 -7.93 7.76
CA LEU A 105 13.23 -7.76 7.86
C LEU A 105 13.71 -7.75 9.32
N LEU A 106 12.97 -7.09 10.21
CA LEU A 106 13.27 -7.07 11.65
C LEU A 106 13.09 -8.46 12.27
N GLU A 107 12.00 -9.16 11.95
CA GLU A 107 11.75 -10.51 12.45
C GLU A 107 12.79 -11.51 11.94
N ALA A 108 13.18 -11.42 10.67
CA ALA A 108 14.19 -12.32 10.13
C ALA A 108 15.59 -12.04 10.68
N TYR A 109 15.90 -10.79 11.02
CA TYR A 109 17.12 -10.45 11.73
C TYR A 109 17.10 -11.04 13.16
N GLU A 110 16.03 -10.78 13.91
CA GLU A 110 15.90 -11.21 15.31
C GLU A 110 15.81 -12.72 15.48
N TYR A 111 14.93 -13.38 14.70
CA TYR A 111 14.59 -14.79 14.84
C TYR A 111 15.16 -15.67 13.73
N GLY A 112 16.03 -15.13 12.88
CA GLY A 112 16.45 -15.87 11.69
C GLY A 112 17.91 -15.80 11.34
N GLY A 113 18.69 -14.98 12.06
CA GLY A 113 20.07 -14.72 11.72
C GLY A 113 20.24 -14.09 10.33
N ALA A 114 19.20 -13.45 9.78
CA ALA A 114 19.33 -12.68 8.56
C ALA A 114 20.23 -11.46 8.80
N PRO A 115 20.79 -10.85 7.74
CA PRO A 115 21.56 -9.62 7.88
C PRO A 115 20.73 -8.51 8.52
N LYS A 116 21.39 -7.67 9.32
CA LYS A 116 20.76 -6.51 9.96
C LYS A 116 20.30 -5.49 8.90
N PRO A 117 19.01 -5.10 8.83
CA PRO A 117 18.57 -3.99 7.98
C PRO A 117 19.26 -2.68 8.40
N SER A 118 19.45 -1.74 7.46
CA SER A 118 20.07 -0.45 7.78
C SER A 118 19.05 0.53 8.38
N ASP A 119 19.51 1.42 9.26
CA ASP A 119 18.69 2.51 9.79
C ASP A 119 18.08 3.36 8.67
N GLU A 120 18.85 3.66 7.62
CA GLU A 120 18.39 4.44 6.46
C GLU A 120 17.21 3.77 5.73
N GLN A 121 17.26 2.45 5.56
CA GLN A 121 16.21 1.68 4.91
C GLN A 121 14.92 1.71 5.73
N LEU A 122 15.02 1.51 7.04
CA LEU A 122 13.88 1.50 7.94
C LEU A 122 13.29 2.91 8.07
N ILE A 123 14.12 3.93 8.30
CA ILE A 123 13.69 5.33 8.44
C ILE A 123 12.97 5.82 7.18
N SER A 124 13.50 5.54 5.99
CA SER A 124 12.82 5.94 4.75
C SER A 124 11.45 5.27 4.59
N SER A 125 11.28 4.04 5.08
CA SER A 125 9.97 3.37 5.13
C SER A 125 9.03 4.07 6.12
N LEU A 126 9.52 4.43 7.31
CA LEU A 126 8.73 5.15 8.32
C LEU A 126 8.27 6.53 7.81
N GLU A 127 9.18 7.28 7.17
CA GLU A 127 8.89 8.59 6.56
C GLU A 127 7.77 8.49 5.50
N LEU A 128 7.81 7.44 4.67
CA LEU A 128 6.74 7.19 3.71
C LEU A 128 5.42 6.84 4.41
N CYS A 129 5.45 6.00 5.44
CA CYS A 129 4.24 5.58 6.17
C CYS A 129 3.55 6.75 6.86
N ASP A 130 4.31 7.72 7.39
CA ASP A 130 3.74 8.94 7.99
C ASP A 130 2.92 9.77 7.00
N THR A 131 3.15 9.64 5.70
CA THR A 131 2.31 10.32 4.70
C THR A 131 0.86 9.82 4.71
N GLY A 132 0.61 8.60 5.20
CA GLY A 132 -0.72 8.02 5.42
C GLY A 132 -1.32 8.32 6.79
N ASN A 133 -0.63 9.07 7.66
CA ASN A 133 -1.17 9.48 8.96
C ASN A 133 -2.46 10.29 8.78
N ASP A 134 -3.47 10.02 9.61
CA ASP A 134 -4.80 10.62 9.48
C ASP A 134 -4.73 12.13 9.77
N LYS A 135 -4.94 12.91 8.71
CA LYS A 135 -4.98 14.38 8.74
C LYS A 135 -6.40 14.94 8.72
N SER A 136 -7.43 14.09 8.80
CA SER A 136 -8.83 14.51 8.87
C SER A 136 -9.21 15.06 10.25
N THR A 137 -8.43 14.72 11.28
CA THR A 137 -8.64 15.20 12.66
C THR A 137 -7.69 16.33 13.02
N SER A 138 -8.12 17.22 13.93
CA SER A 138 -7.34 18.38 14.36
C SER A 138 -6.35 18.08 15.50
N TYR A 139 -6.19 16.81 15.87
CA TYR A 139 -5.35 16.39 17.00
C TYR A 139 -4.38 15.30 16.57
N ASN A 140 -3.24 15.23 17.25
CA ASN A 140 -2.25 14.19 17.00
C ASN A 140 -2.86 12.81 17.28
N ASN A 141 -2.72 11.90 16.33
CA ASN A 141 -3.20 10.54 16.43
C ASN A 141 -2.15 9.56 15.87
N SER A 142 -2.44 8.27 15.95
CA SER A 142 -1.62 7.18 15.41
C SER A 142 -2.41 6.33 14.41
N LEU A 143 -3.46 6.92 13.81
CA LEU A 143 -4.26 6.28 12.78
C LEU A 143 -3.52 6.42 11.45
N ILE A 144 -3.34 5.31 10.75
CA ILE A 144 -2.70 5.26 9.44
C ILE A 144 -3.72 4.75 8.43
N GLY A 145 -3.79 5.41 7.28
CA GLY A 145 -4.49 4.93 6.11
C GLY A 145 -3.56 4.22 5.13
N TYR A 146 -4.15 3.37 4.30
CA TYR A 146 -3.46 2.64 3.25
C TYR A 146 -2.71 3.56 2.29
N TRP A 147 -3.36 4.66 1.86
CA TRP A 147 -2.76 5.62 0.93
C TRP A 147 -2.35 6.93 1.60
N PRO A 148 -1.35 7.63 1.03
CA PRO A 148 -0.98 8.97 1.46
C PRO A 148 -2.16 9.95 1.41
N TYR A 149 -2.18 10.88 2.36
CA TYR A 149 -3.14 11.98 2.40
C TYR A 149 -2.66 13.21 1.64
N VAL A 150 -3.53 13.77 0.79
CA VAL A 150 -3.29 15.02 0.05
C VAL A 150 -4.32 16.07 0.47
N TYR A 151 -3.88 17.32 0.60
CA TYR A 151 -4.75 18.44 0.93
C TYR A 151 -5.51 18.94 -0.31
N ASN A 152 -6.84 18.90 -0.25
CA ASN A 152 -7.71 19.57 -1.21
C ASN A 152 -7.88 21.04 -0.82
N LYS A 153 -7.30 21.96 -1.61
CA LYS A 153 -7.45 23.41 -1.35
C LYS A 153 -8.87 23.91 -1.58
N GLU A 154 -9.61 23.34 -2.54
CA GLU A 154 -10.95 23.81 -2.92
C GLU A 154 -11.98 23.49 -1.84
N HIS A 155 -11.79 22.37 -1.15
CA HIS A 155 -12.72 21.87 -0.15
C HIS A 155 -12.15 21.90 1.27
N GLU A 156 -10.98 22.52 1.45
CA GLU A 156 -10.26 22.71 2.72
C GLU A 156 -10.16 21.45 3.60
N HIS A 157 -9.97 20.27 2.99
CA HIS A 157 -9.85 19.00 3.72
C HIS A 157 -8.78 18.08 3.12
N TYR A 158 -8.29 17.16 3.93
CA TYR A 158 -7.38 16.10 3.49
C TYR A 158 -8.17 14.86 3.06
N PHE A 159 -7.69 14.17 2.02
CA PHE A 159 -8.25 12.89 1.58
C PHE A 159 -7.13 11.92 1.20
N ALA A 160 -7.34 10.63 1.44
CA ALA A 160 -6.43 9.57 1.04
C ALA A 160 -6.51 9.35 -0.46
N VAL A 161 -5.38 9.12 -1.12
CA VAL A 161 -5.38 9.02 -2.58
C VAL A 161 -4.26 8.15 -3.16
N ILE A 162 -4.61 7.41 -4.20
CA ILE A 162 -3.64 6.72 -5.05
C ILE A 162 -2.85 7.80 -5.82
N LEU A 163 -1.58 8.04 -5.46
CA LEU A 163 -0.79 9.10 -6.08
C LEU A 163 -0.64 8.95 -7.61
N GLY A 164 -0.51 7.70 -8.10
CA GLY A 164 -0.53 7.41 -9.54
C GLY A 164 -1.84 7.81 -10.24
N TYR A 165 -2.95 7.83 -9.50
CA TYR A 165 -4.25 8.26 -10.00
C TYR A 165 -4.35 9.79 -10.13
N ILE A 166 -3.91 10.57 -9.14
CA ILE A 166 -3.93 12.05 -9.23
C ILE A 166 -3.20 12.54 -10.47
N LYS A 167 -2.03 11.98 -10.80
CA LYS A 167 -1.31 12.39 -12.00
C LYS A 167 -2.02 11.97 -13.28
N SER A 168 -2.72 10.84 -13.26
CA SER A 168 -3.56 10.39 -14.37
C SER A 168 -4.77 11.32 -14.57
N LEU A 169 -5.39 11.82 -13.49
CA LEU A 169 -6.46 12.83 -13.53
C LEU A 169 -5.95 14.19 -14.01
N ASN A 170 -4.83 14.66 -13.47
CA ASN A 170 -4.21 15.92 -13.91
C ASN A 170 -3.85 15.86 -15.40
N LEU A 171 -3.36 14.71 -15.87
CA LEU A 171 -3.14 14.51 -17.29
C LEU A 171 -4.44 14.57 -18.10
N ALA A 172 -5.49 13.90 -17.64
CA ALA A 172 -6.77 13.89 -18.34
C ALA A 172 -7.41 15.28 -18.42
N SER A 173 -7.30 16.09 -17.36
CA SER A 173 -7.77 17.48 -17.35
C SER A 173 -6.91 18.37 -18.25
N LEU A 174 -5.60 18.14 -18.31
CA LEU A 174 -4.70 18.82 -19.23
C LEU A 174 -5.00 18.50 -20.71
N LEU A 175 -5.30 17.24 -21.03
CA LEU A 175 -5.76 16.80 -22.36
C LEU A 175 -7.13 17.39 -22.71
N ALA A 176 -8.04 17.50 -21.75
CA ALA A 176 -9.36 18.10 -21.95
C ALA A 176 -9.30 19.61 -22.23
N ASN A 177 -8.30 20.29 -21.68
CA ASN A 177 -8.16 21.74 -21.74
C ASN A 177 -7.18 22.22 -22.83
N ASN A 178 -6.61 21.33 -23.66
CA ASN A 178 -5.64 21.65 -24.72
C ASN A 178 -4.42 22.50 -24.26
N ASN A 179 -4.08 22.46 -22.96
CA ASN A 179 -3.13 23.39 -22.32
C ASN A 179 -1.72 22.79 -22.11
N LEU A 180 -1.32 21.82 -22.91
CA LEU A 180 0.01 21.18 -22.82
C LEU A 180 0.89 21.52 -24.01
N ASP A 181 2.21 21.59 -23.77
CA ASP A 181 3.18 21.65 -24.86
C ASP A 181 3.08 20.38 -25.73
N GLU A 182 3.33 20.54 -27.03
CA GLU A 182 3.15 19.51 -28.05
C GLU A 182 4.00 18.24 -27.79
N LYS A 183 5.11 18.37 -27.07
CA LYS A 183 6.12 17.32 -26.88
C LYS A 183 5.78 16.41 -25.69
N SER A 184 5.21 16.97 -24.64
CA SER A 184 4.69 16.25 -23.48
C SER A 184 3.37 15.54 -23.80
N ASN A 185 2.54 16.12 -24.67
CA ASN A 185 1.36 15.45 -25.26
C ASN A 185 1.72 14.15 -25.99
N LEU A 186 2.77 14.17 -26.82
CA LEU A 186 3.12 13.01 -27.65
C LEU A 186 3.63 11.84 -26.80
N ASN A 187 4.52 12.06 -25.84
CA ASN A 187 5.11 10.95 -25.06
C ASN A 187 4.07 10.23 -24.18
N VAL A 188 3.16 10.99 -23.58
CA VAL A 188 2.17 10.45 -22.65
C VAL A 188 0.98 9.84 -23.38
N ALA A 189 0.48 10.51 -24.43
CA ALA A 189 -0.52 9.91 -25.30
C ALA A 189 0.04 8.65 -25.96
N MET A 190 1.33 8.64 -26.36
CA MET A 190 1.98 7.45 -26.90
C MET A 190 2.17 6.35 -25.87
N GLU A 191 2.43 6.61 -24.58
CA GLU A 191 2.58 5.53 -23.58
C GLU A 191 1.24 4.89 -23.20
N ILE A 192 0.17 5.70 -23.08
CA ILE A 192 -1.19 5.15 -22.89
C ILE A 192 -1.67 4.50 -24.19
N PHE A 193 -1.41 5.12 -25.34
CA PHE A 193 -1.65 4.52 -26.64
C PHE A 193 -0.84 3.23 -26.78
N PHE A 194 0.41 3.10 -26.38
CA PHE A 194 1.17 1.85 -26.48
C PHE A 194 0.63 0.76 -25.55
N GLN A 195 0.14 1.13 -24.35
CA GLN A 195 -0.48 0.18 -23.43
C GLN A 195 -1.87 -0.26 -23.92
N VAL A 196 -2.60 0.61 -24.63
CA VAL A 196 -3.99 0.40 -25.03
C VAL A 196 -4.12 0.14 -26.55
N SER A 197 -3.08 0.30 -27.36
CA SER A 197 -3.12 0.27 -28.85
C SER A 197 -3.42 -1.10 -29.40
N ASN A 198 -3.02 -2.15 -28.67
CA ASN A 198 -3.42 -3.52 -28.97
C ASN A 198 -4.93 -3.77 -28.71
N ILE A 199 -5.62 -2.83 -28.06
CA ILE A 199 -7.05 -2.89 -27.69
C ILE A 199 -7.87 -1.90 -28.55
N LEU A 200 -7.26 -0.84 -29.07
CA LEU A 200 -7.91 0.28 -29.76
C LEU A 200 -8.44 -0.04 -31.16
N THR A 201 -8.18 -1.22 -31.70
CA THR A 201 -8.70 -1.60 -33.03
C THR A 201 -10.21 -1.83 -33.05
N GLU A 202 -10.88 -1.94 -31.90
CA GLU A 202 -12.31 -2.32 -31.85
C GLU A 202 -13.28 -1.20 -31.42
N THR A 203 -12.87 -0.16 -30.69
CA THR A 203 -13.84 0.73 -30.00
C THR A 203 -13.87 2.19 -30.43
N GLY A 204 -12.93 2.68 -31.24
CA GLY A 204 -12.99 3.99 -31.92
C GLY A 204 -13.15 5.26 -31.04
N ASN A 205 -13.31 5.14 -29.72
CA ASN A 205 -13.60 6.27 -28.82
C ASN A 205 -12.66 6.27 -27.59
N LEU A 206 -11.44 6.73 -27.82
CA LEU A 206 -10.41 6.97 -26.80
C LEU A 206 -10.90 7.86 -25.65
N LYS A 207 -11.68 8.90 -25.94
CA LYS A 207 -12.15 9.85 -24.92
C LYS A 207 -13.12 9.18 -23.94
N GLY A 208 -14.05 8.36 -24.44
CA GLY A 208 -14.95 7.57 -23.59
C GLY A 208 -14.21 6.53 -22.75
N LEU A 209 -13.16 5.93 -23.30
CA LEU A 209 -12.28 4.98 -22.59
C LEU A 209 -11.60 5.64 -21.40
N PHE A 210 -10.96 6.79 -21.62
CA PHE A 210 -10.30 7.54 -20.55
C PHE A 210 -11.27 7.95 -19.45
N LEU A 211 -12.42 8.52 -19.80
CA LEU A 211 -13.40 8.96 -18.81
C LEU A 211 -13.98 7.79 -17.99
N ASN A 212 -14.24 6.64 -18.62
CA ASN A 212 -14.73 5.45 -17.91
C ASN A 212 -13.67 4.83 -17.01
N VAL A 213 -12.40 4.83 -17.41
CA VAL A 213 -11.29 4.35 -16.57
C VAL A 213 -11.12 5.27 -15.37
N LEU A 214 -11.14 6.59 -15.56
CA LEU A 214 -10.99 7.57 -14.48
C LEU A 214 -12.16 7.53 -13.50
N LYS A 215 -13.41 7.49 -14.00
CA LYS A 215 -14.60 7.40 -13.13
C LYS A 215 -14.59 6.17 -12.21
N GLN A 216 -13.91 5.09 -12.60
CA GLN A 216 -13.77 3.89 -11.76
C GLN A 216 -12.81 4.06 -10.59
N PHE A 217 -11.88 5.02 -10.66
CA PHE A 217 -10.96 5.31 -9.56
C PHE A 217 -11.57 6.29 -8.54
N ASP A 218 -12.53 7.13 -8.95
CA ASP A 218 -13.33 7.92 -8.01
C ASP A 218 -14.14 7.03 -7.05
N GLU A 219 -14.37 5.75 -7.41
CA GLU A 219 -15.00 4.74 -6.55
C GLU A 219 -14.03 4.14 -5.52
N LEU A 220 -12.72 4.38 -5.60
CA LEU A 220 -11.71 3.83 -4.68
C LEU A 220 -11.49 4.72 -3.45
N ASN A 221 -12.53 5.38 -2.95
CA ASN A 221 -12.45 6.10 -1.68
C ASN A 221 -12.42 5.07 -0.53
N MET A 222 -11.23 4.54 -0.22
CA MET A 222 -11.06 3.69 0.95
C MET A 222 -10.98 4.58 2.18
N SER A 223 -11.94 4.40 3.10
CA SER A 223 -11.82 4.95 4.44
C SER A 223 -10.61 4.34 5.15
N LEU A 224 -10.07 5.05 6.14
CA LEU A 224 -9.14 4.48 7.11
C LEU A 224 -9.68 3.12 7.58
N ASP A 225 -8.87 2.08 7.43
CA ASP A 225 -9.17 0.77 7.99
C ASP A 225 -8.32 0.52 9.23
N ALA A 226 -8.80 -0.41 10.06
CA ALA A 226 -8.06 -0.83 11.23
C ALA A 226 -6.77 -1.57 10.84
N ASP A 227 -6.74 -2.18 9.67
CA ASP A 227 -5.71 -3.13 9.25
C ASP A 227 -4.34 -2.44 9.17
N ASP A 228 -4.23 -1.31 8.47
CA ASP A 228 -2.98 -0.56 8.37
C ASP A 228 -2.53 0.05 9.70
N THR A 229 -3.49 0.59 10.46
CA THR A 229 -3.21 1.19 11.77
C THR A 229 -2.59 0.16 12.72
N PHE A 230 -3.11 -1.07 12.78
CA PHE A 230 -2.56 -2.08 13.69
C PHE A 230 -1.27 -2.72 13.16
N VAL A 231 -1.06 -2.78 11.85
CA VAL A 231 0.27 -3.13 11.27
C VAL A 231 1.31 -2.08 11.67
N TRP A 232 0.95 -0.80 11.61
CA TRP A 232 1.83 0.30 12.05
C TRP A 232 2.20 0.23 13.52
N LEU A 233 1.22 -0.05 14.40
CA LEU A 233 1.47 -0.27 15.82
C LEU A 233 2.29 -1.54 16.07
N GLY A 234 2.08 -2.60 15.28
CA GLY A 234 2.88 -3.82 15.30
C GLY A 234 4.35 -3.55 15.00
N LEU A 235 4.62 -2.76 13.95
CA LEU A 235 5.98 -2.30 13.63
C LEU A 235 6.59 -1.50 14.80
N GLY A 236 5.83 -0.59 15.40
CA GLY A 236 6.26 0.15 16.59
C GLY A 236 6.58 -0.74 17.79
N SER A 237 5.81 -1.80 18.01
CA SER A 237 6.09 -2.79 19.06
C SER A 237 7.42 -3.50 18.81
N MET A 238 7.68 -3.91 17.56
CA MET A 238 8.94 -4.56 17.16
C MET A 238 10.14 -3.62 17.36
N LEU A 239 10.02 -2.36 16.94
CA LEU A 239 11.07 -1.35 17.12
C LEU A 239 11.32 -1.01 18.61
N ASN A 240 10.29 -1.08 19.45
CA ASN A 240 10.45 -0.90 20.89
C ASN A 240 11.24 -2.06 21.52
N MET A 241 10.98 -3.29 21.09
CA MET A 241 11.70 -4.48 21.52
C MET A 241 13.18 -4.44 21.08
N LEU A 242 13.44 -4.12 19.81
CA LEU A 242 14.78 -4.03 19.22
C LEU A 242 15.45 -2.66 19.41
N GLY A 243 14.94 -1.85 20.34
CA GLY A 243 15.32 -0.44 20.47
C GLY A 243 16.79 -0.20 20.85
N VAL A 244 17.47 -1.20 21.41
CA VAL A 244 18.92 -1.14 21.68
C VAL A 244 19.73 -1.24 20.40
N GLU A 245 19.29 -2.08 19.45
CA GLU A 245 19.98 -2.25 18.17
C GLU A 245 19.60 -1.19 17.14
N PHE A 246 18.39 -0.64 17.21
CA PHE A 246 17.85 0.36 16.28
C PHE A 246 17.34 1.62 16.99
N PRO A 247 18.19 2.31 17.78
CA PRO A 247 17.75 3.45 18.60
C PRO A 247 17.18 4.59 17.75
N ASN A 248 17.84 4.95 16.65
CA ASN A 248 17.40 6.04 15.78
C ASN A 248 16.06 5.75 15.09
N VAL A 249 15.89 4.50 14.64
CA VAL A 249 14.66 4.05 13.98
C VAL A 249 13.49 4.07 14.96
N LYS A 250 13.71 3.56 16.17
CA LYS A 250 12.72 3.60 17.27
C LYS A 250 12.34 5.04 17.62
N ASP A 251 13.31 5.91 17.81
CA ASP A 251 13.06 7.31 18.16
C ASP A 251 12.31 8.04 17.05
N THR A 252 12.62 7.73 15.79
CA THR A 252 11.88 8.23 14.63
C THR A 252 10.42 7.76 14.67
N TRP A 253 10.17 6.46 14.89
CA TRP A 253 8.79 5.95 15.00
C TRP A 253 8.02 6.61 16.15
N ASN A 254 8.64 6.78 17.32
CA ASN A 254 8.03 7.45 18.47
C ASN A 254 7.68 8.92 18.18
N LEU A 255 8.54 9.63 17.45
CA LEU A 255 8.28 11.01 17.04
C LEU A 255 7.05 11.11 16.13
N LEU A 256 6.89 10.15 15.21
CA LEU A 256 5.76 10.07 14.29
C LEU A 256 4.46 9.58 14.98
N ASN A 257 4.56 9.02 16.20
CA ASN A 257 3.46 8.40 16.94
C ASN A 257 3.24 9.00 18.33
N SER A 258 2.93 10.28 18.38
CA SER A 258 2.75 10.99 19.65
C SER A 258 1.48 10.63 20.44
N ASN A 259 0.52 9.90 19.86
CA ASN A 259 -0.73 9.53 20.54
C ASN A 259 -1.24 8.13 20.15
N ILE A 260 -0.53 7.10 20.61
CA ILE A 260 -0.89 5.69 20.39
C ILE A 260 -2.29 5.36 20.97
N SER A 261 -2.70 5.98 22.08
CA SER A 261 -4.03 5.76 22.68
C SER A 261 -5.18 6.05 21.72
N SER A 262 -5.00 6.98 20.77
CA SER A 262 -6.03 7.33 19.78
C SER A 262 -6.48 6.13 18.95
N ALA A 263 -5.58 5.21 18.60
CA ALA A 263 -5.92 4.00 17.84
C ALA A 263 -6.79 3.04 18.66
N PHE A 264 -6.45 2.82 19.93
CA PHE A 264 -7.24 1.97 20.82
C PHE A 264 -8.60 2.58 21.15
N ASP A 265 -8.67 3.91 21.28
CA ASP A 265 -9.94 4.61 21.51
C ASP A 265 -10.82 4.58 20.27
N ALA A 266 -10.25 4.74 19.08
CA ALA A 266 -10.96 4.56 17.81
C ALA A 266 -11.50 3.12 17.69
N LEU A 267 -10.67 2.10 17.95
CA LEU A 267 -11.12 0.71 17.95
C LEU A 267 -12.29 0.48 18.92
N LYS A 268 -12.20 1.00 20.16
CA LYS A 268 -13.29 0.87 21.14
C LYS A 268 -14.56 1.58 20.71
N LYS A 269 -14.43 2.75 20.08
CA LYS A 269 -15.53 3.59 19.63
C LYS A 269 -16.28 2.95 18.46
N TYR A 270 -15.55 2.43 17.47
CA TYR A 270 -16.12 1.91 16.22
C TYR A 270 -16.29 0.39 16.18
N LYS A 271 -15.92 -0.34 17.25
CA LYS A 271 -16.17 -1.79 17.32
C LYS A 271 -17.66 -2.10 17.18
N TYR A 272 -17.94 -3.11 16.37
CA TYR A 272 -19.26 -3.70 16.27
C TYR A 272 -19.68 -4.38 17.60
N ARG A 273 -20.94 -4.19 17.99
CA ARG A 273 -21.56 -4.69 19.20
C ARG A 273 -22.96 -5.20 18.85
N PRO A 274 -23.11 -6.47 18.40
CA PRO A 274 -24.37 -7.00 17.87
C PRO A 274 -25.56 -6.91 18.82
N PHE A 275 -25.29 -6.98 20.14
CA PHE A 275 -26.32 -6.93 21.19
C PHE A 275 -26.52 -5.54 21.80
N SER A 276 -25.87 -4.50 21.25
CA SER A 276 -26.09 -3.14 21.71
C SER A 276 -27.51 -2.71 21.32
N THR A 277 -28.17 -1.96 22.20
CA THR A 277 -29.44 -1.29 21.85
C THR A 277 -29.21 -0.05 20.98
N ASN A 278 -27.96 0.38 20.80
CA ASN A 278 -27.60 1.51 19.96
C ASN A 278 -27.43 1.08 18.50
N PRO A 279 -28.27 1.59 17.56
CA PRO A 279 -28.16 1.30 16.13
C PRO A 279 -26.78 1.58 15.53
N LEU A 280 -26.07 2.60 16.05
CA LEU A 280 -24.76 2.99 15.54
C LEU A 280 -23.64 2.02 15.93
N GLU A 281 -23.88 1.14 16.90
CA GLU A 281 -22.90 0.15 17.36
C GLU A 281 -23.29 -1.28 16.95
N ASN A 282 -24.55 -1.52 16.61
CA ASN A 282 -25.07 -2.83 16.19
C ASN A 282 -25.38 -2.91 14.68
N THR A 283 -24.93 -1.92 13.89
CA THR A 283 -24.96 -1.96 12.43
C THR A 283 -23.57 -2.36 11.91
N ILE A 284 -23.54 -3.27 10.94
CA ILE A 284 -22.36 -3.65 10.16
C ILE A 284 -22.66 -3.45 8.68
N ASP A 285 -21.61 -3.25 7.89
CA ASP A 285 -21.73 -3.25 6.44
C ASP A 285 -22.09 -4.66 5.92
N THR A 286 -22.55 -4.71 4.67
CA THR A 286 -23.00 -5.95 4.04
C THR A 286 -21.88 -7.01 3.96
N ALA A 287 -20.64 -6.62 3.69
CA ALA A 287 -19.53 -7.57 3.60
C ALA A 287 -19.20 -8.15 4.98
N GLY A 288 -19.11 -7.28 6.00
CA GLY A 288 -18.97 -7.67 7.40
C GLY A 288 -20.07 -8.63 7.86
N TYR A 289 -21.33 -8.38 7.45
CA TYR A 289 -22.45 -9.29 7.74
C TYR A 289 -22.23 -10.67 7.14
N PHE A 290 -21.87 -10.78 5.86
CA PHE A 290 -21.67 -12.09 5.23
C PHE A 290 -20.54 -12.89 5.88
N VAL A 291 -19.48 -12.22 6.34
CA VAL A 291 -18.38 -12.87 7.06
C VAL A 291 -18.83 -13.36 8.45
N LEU A 292 -19.64 -12.57 9.15
CA LEU A 292 -20.06 -12.85 10.53
C LEU A 292 -21.40 -13.58 10.64
N ARG A 293 -22.10 -13.80 9.52
CA ARG A 293 -23.51 -14.23 9.51
C ARG A 293 -23.75 -15.48 10.33
N ASP A 294 -22.91 -16.49 10.16
CA ASP A 294 -23.13 -17.77 10.82
C ASP A 294 -22.95 -17.63 12.34
N PHE A 295 -21.96 -16.85 12.79
CA PHE A 295 -21.80 -16.49 14.21
C PHE A 295 -23.00 -15.69 14.74
N LEU A 296 -23.52 -14.73 13.98
CA LEU A 296 -24.67 -13.91 14.38
C LEU A 296 -25.97 -14.72 14.44
N ASN A 297 -26.11 -15.72 13.58
CA ASN A 297 -27.24 -16.65 13.61
C ASN A 297 -27.19 -17.57 14.83
N ASP A 298 -26.00 -18.05 15.20
CA ASP A 298 -25.81 -18.92 16.37
C ASP A 298 -25.98 -18.18 17.70
N ALA A 299 -25.72 -16.87 17.71
CA ALA A 299 -25.75 -16.05 18.92
C ALA A 299 -27.12 -15.42 19.23
N ASN A 300 -28.12 -15.63 18.37
CA ASN A 300 -29.53 -15.23 18.55
C ASN A 300 -30.43 -16.45 18.81
#